data_AF-A0A6H9L2K0-F1
#
_entry.id   AF-A0A6H9L2K0-F1
#
_cell.length_a   1.000
_cell.length_b   1.000
_cell.length_c   1.000
_cell.angle_alpha   90.00
_cell.angle_beta   90.00
_cell.angle_gamma   90.00
#
_symmetry.space_group_name_H-M   'P 1'
#
loop_
_entity.id
_entity.type
_entity.pdbx_description
1 polymer ?
#
loop_
_entity_poly.entity_id
_entity_poly.type
_entity_poly.pdbx_seq_one_letter_code
_entity_poly.pdbx_strand_id
1 'polypeptide(L)'
;MDSYSKRMKITNNIEFTPKQKKEIFKRDDFRCVICGKREPFGEELQIGLLKPKDKNSSLKILDSVTLCNFHYLNSKNCAQTETGKKMFIRLYEKAKVIGDSETANFCAEILEVFEKNEVNGHIEWKK
;
A
#
# COMPACT_ATOMS: atom_id res chain seq x y z
N MET A 1 20.58 3.48 7.89
CA MET A 1 19.60 4.36 8.55
C MET A 1 18.81 4.96 7.40
N ASP A 2 17.64 4.46 7.03
CA ASP A 2 16.44 4.43 7.88
C ASP A 2 15.58 3.17 7.74
N SER A 3 15.16 2.68 8.91
CA SER A 3 14.31 1.52 9.15
C SER A 3 12.82 1.81 8.92
N TYR A 4 12.45 2.46 7.81
CA TYR A 4 11.09 2.95 7.58
C TYR A 4 10.39 2.25 6.41
N SER A 5 9.83 1.07 6.66
CA SER A 5 8.67 0.56 5.90
C SER A 5 8.03 -0.62 6.63
N LYS A 6 7.63 -0.44 7.89
CA LYS A 6 6.47 -1.20 8.42
C LYS A 6 5.26 -0.69 7.62
N ARG A 7 4.98 -1.33 6.48
CA ARG A 7 3.95 -0.89 5.52
C ARG A 7 2.59 -0.87 6.22
N MET A 8 2.16 0.32 6.60
CA MET A 8 0.85 0.61 7.16
C MET A 8 -0.22 0.14 6.16
N LYS A 9 -1.13 -0.73 6.57
CA LYS A 9 -2.27 -1.14 5.74
C LYS A 9 -3.32 -0.04 5.85
N ILE A 10 -3.52 0.73 4.78
CA ILE A 10 -4.40 1.89 4.79
C ILE A 10 -5.71 1.56 4.02
N THR A 11 -6.87 1.80 4.65
CA THR A 11 -8.22 1.57 4.07
C THR A 11 -8.88 2.90 3.72
N ASN A 12 -9.52 2.99 2.55
CA ASN A 12 -9.87 4.28 1.93
C ASN A 12 -11.36 4.46 1.53
N ASN A 13 -12.30 3.82 2.25
CA ASN A 13 -13.76 3.89 1.97
C ASN A 13 -14.57 4.33 3.21
N ILE A 14 -14.17 5.42 3.87
CA ILE A 14 -14.96 6.00 4.97
C ILE A 14 -15.19 7.48 4.70
N GLU A 15 -16.45 7.90 4.78
CA GLU A 15 -16.81 9.31 4.74
C GLU A 15 -16.52 9.97 6.08
N PHE A 16 -15.71 11.03 6.04
CA PHE A 16 -15.45 11.90 7.18
C PHE A 16 -16.23 13.20 7.02
N THR A 17 -16.84 13.66 8.11
CA THR A 17 -17.47 14.99 8.14
C THR A 17 -16.42 16.08 7.90
N PRO A 18 -16.79 17.26 7.37
CA PRO A 18 -15.86 18.38 7.16
C PRO A 18 -15.10 18.79 8.44
N LYS A 19 -15.76 18.68 9.60
CA LYS A 19 -15.15 18.94 10.91
C LYS A 19 -14.04 17.94 11.22
N GLN A 20 -14.31 16.65 11.06
CA GLN A 20 -13.32 15.59 11.25
C GLN A 20 -12.13 15.74 10.29
N LYS A 21 -12.39 16.05 9.01
CA LYS A 21 -11.31 16.26 8.04
C LYS A 21 -10.36 17.36 8.49
N LYS A 22 -10.90 18.50 8.93
CA LYS A 22 -10.11 19.63 9.46
C LYS A 22 -9.30 19.24 10.70
N GLU A 23 -9.90 18.49 11.62
CA GLU A 23 -9.21 18.03 12.83
C GLU A 23 -8.02 17.12 12.49
N ILE A 24 -8.20 16.20 11.54
CA ILE A 24 -7.17 15.24 11.10
C ILE A 24 -6.02 15.96 10.37
N PHE A 25 -6.35 16.83 9.41
CA PHE A 25 -5.34 17.61 8.70
C PHE A 25 -4.57 18.54 9.64
N LYS A 26 -5.24 19.18 10.61
CA LYS A 26 -4.59 20.01 11.60
C LYS A 26 -3.67 19.20 12.52
N ARG A 27 -4.10 18.03 12.98
CA ARG A 27 -3.29 17.11 13.80
C ARG A 27 -2.00 16.72 13.08
N ASP A 28 -2.10 16.45 11.78
CA ASP A 28 -0.97 16.04 10.95
C ASP A 28 -0.22 17.23 10.35
N ASP A 29 -0.53 18.47 10.74
CA ASP A 29 0.12 19.70 10.25
C ASP A 29 0.11 19.81 8.71
N PHE A 30 -1.02 19.43 8.10
CA PHE A 30 -1.26 19.48 6.66
C PHE A 30 -0.14 18.84 5.85
N ARG A 31 0.40 17.71 6.35
CA ARG A 31 1.49 16.99 5.72
C ARG A 31 1.16 15.51 5.59
N CYS A 32 1.65 14.90 4.52
CA CYS A 32 1.61 13.45 4.41
C CYS A 32 2.44 12.82 5.54
N VAL A 33 1.85 11.95 6.34
CA VAL A 33 2.56 11.28 7.44
C VAL A 33 3.64 10.30 6.97
N ILE A 34 3.61 9.90 5.70
CA ILE A 34 4.54 8.93 5.11
C ILE A 34 5.78 9.63 4.52
N CYS A 35 5.59 10.66 3.69
CA CYS A 35 6.70 11.35 3.01
C CYS A 35 6.95 12.80 3.46
N GLY A 36 6.15 13.34 4.37
CA GLY A 36 6.33 14.69 4.91
C GLY A 36 5.95 15.84 3.96
N LYS A 37 5.53 15.56 2.71
CA LYS A 37 5.10 16.58 1.75
C LYS A 37 3.91 17.38 2.28
N ARG A 38 3.95 18.70 2.12
CA ARG A 38 2.88 19.66 2.42
C ARG A 38 2.16 20.08 1.13
N GLU A 39 1.10 20.87 1.29
CA GLU A 39 0.23 21.34 0.20
C GLU A 39 0.78 22.37 -0.82
N PRO A 40 1.98 23.01 -0.73
CA PRO A 40 2.28 24.15 -1.62
C PRO A 40 2.48 23.80 -3.12
N PHE A 41 2.22 22.56 -3.55
CA PHE A 41 2.42 22.09 -4.93
C PHE A 41 1.16 21.50 -5.60
N GLY A 42 -0.04 21.84 -5.13
CA GLY A 42 -1.28 21.37 -5.78
C GLY A 42 -1.53 19.87 -5.66
N GLU A 43 -0.84 19.18 -4.75
CA GLU A 43 -1.16 17.80 -4.38
C GLU A 43 -2.37 17.82 -3.42
N GLU A 44 -3.53 17.35 -3.87
CA GLU A 44 -4.69 17.18 -2.99
C GLU A 44 -4.39 16.16 -1.87
N LEU A 45 -4.43 16.61 -0.61
CA LEU A 45 -4.30 15.74 0.56
C LEU A 45 -5.58 14.92 0.77
N GLN A 46 -5.39 13.64 1.07
CA GLN A 46 -6.45 12.68 1.32
C GLN A 46 -6.31 12.10 2.72
N ILE A 47 -7.42 11.60 3.27
CA ILE A 47 -7.44 10.94 4.57
C ILE A 47 -7.56 9.43 4.33
N GLY A 48 -6.57 8.68 4.81
CA GLY A 48 -6.62 7.23 4.86
C GLY A 48 -6.81 6.73 6.29
N LEU A 49 -7.27 5.49 6.45
CA LEU A 49 -7.35 4.82 7.75
C LEU A 49 -6.25 3.79 7.89
N LEU A 50 -5.39 3.93 8.89
CA LEU A 50 -4.58 2.83 9.35
C LEU A 50 -5.50 1.69 9.81
N LYS A 51 -5.30 0.46 9.32
CA LYS A 51 -6.14 -0.70 9.65
C LYS A 51 -6.40 -0.74 11.17
N PRO A 52 -7.67 -0.69 11.62
CA PRO A 52 -7.96 -0.96 13.01
C PRO A 52 -7.66 -2.44 13.25
N LYS A 53 -6.98 -2.76 14.35
CA LYS A 53 -6.80 -4.15 14.80
C LYS A 53 -8.15 -4.80 15.15
N ASP A 54 -9.16 -3.98 15.45
CA ASP A 54 -10.48 -4.42 15.91
C ASP A 54 -11.62 -3.93 15.00
N LYS A 55 -12.66 -4.77 14.85
CA LYS A 55 -13.85 -4.50 14.02
C LYS A 55 -14.83 -3.49 14.62
N ASN A 56 -14.56 -2.95 15.81
CA ASN A 56 -15.45 -2.01 16.50
C ASN A 56 -15.14 -0.55 16.12
N SER A 57 -16.12 0.09 15.52
CA SER A 57 -16.04 1.25 14.63
C SER A 57 -15.95 2.63 15.30
N SER A 58 -15.45 2.72 16.53
CA SER A 58 -15.42 3.98 17.31
C SER A 58 -14.12 4.79 17.23
N LEU A 59 -13.05 4.26 16.60
CA LEU A 59 -11.72 4.87 16.60
C LEU A 59 -11.36 5.68 15.32
N LYS A 60 -12.37 6.11 14.55
CA LYS A 60 -12.19 6.64 13.18
C LYS A 60 -11.22 7.83 13.04
N ILE A 61 -11.14 8.73 14.02
CA ILE A 61 -10.21 9.89 13.96
C ILE A 61 -8.80 9.48 14.39
N LEU A 62 -8.66 8.71 15.48
CA LEU A 62 -7.36 8.30 16.01
C LEU A 62 -6.61 7.42 14.99
N ASP A 63 -7.33 6.53 14.31
CA ASP A 63 -6.78 5.62 13.32
C ASP A 63 -6.64 6.23 11.91
N SER A 64 -7.12 7.47 11.73
CA SER A 64 -6.96 8.16 10.44
C SER A 64 -5.59 8.81 10.31
N VAL A 65 -5.12 9.02 9.08
CA VAL A 65 -3.86 9.68 8.74
C VAL A 65 -3.99 10.51 7.47
N THR A 66 -3.27 11.63 7.42
CA THR A 66 -3.15 12.50 6.24
C THR A 66 -2.12 11.94 5.26
N LEU A 67 -2.50 11.79 3.99
CA LEU A 67 -1.69 11.22 2.93
C LEU A 67 -1.69 12.13 1.70
N CYS A 68 -0.58 12.19 0.97
CA CYS A 68 -0.61 12.74 -0.38
C CYS A 68 -1.32 11.77 -1.33
N ASN A 69 -1.78 12.29 -2.47
CA ASN A 69 -2.53 11.50 -3.45
C ASN A 69 -1.77 10.22 -3.90
N PHE A 70 -0.45 10.30 -4.08
CA PHE A 70 0.38 9.13 -4.40
C PHE A 70 0.28 8.02 -3.35
N HIS A 71 0.45 8.35 -2.07
CA HIS A 71 0.39 7.35 -0.99
C HIS A 71 -1.04 6.85 -0.73
N TYR A 72 -2.04 7.70 -0.92
CA TYR A 72 -3.45 7.32 -0.82
C TYR A 72 -3.88 6.36 -1.94
N LEU A 73 -3.45 6.60 -3.18
CA LEU A 73 -3.72 5.70 -4.31
C LEU A 73 -2.90 4.41 -4.22
N ASN A 74 -1.62 4.50 -3.86
CA ASN A 74 -0.78 3.31 -3.68
C ASN A 74 -1.29 2.38 -2.58
N SER A 75 -1.91 2.90 -1.52
CA SER A 75 -2.49 2.02 -0.51
C SER A 75 -3.72 1.25 -1.00
N LYS A 76 -4.48 1.77 -1.98
CA LYS A 76 -5.55 1.01 -2.67
C LYS A 76 -4.96 -0.06 -3.60
N ASN A 77 -3.90 0.30 -4.34
CA ASN A 77 -3.24 -0.59 -5.29
C ASN A 77 -2.39 -1.67 -4.62
N CYS A 78 -1.93 -1.47 -3.37
CA CYS A 78 -1.20 -2.49 -2.61
C CYS A 78 -1.97 -3.82 -2.52
N ALA A 79 -3.29 -3.78 -2.29
CA ALA A 79 -4.09 -5.01 -2.23
C ALA A 79 -4.12 -5.77 -3.57
N GLN A 80 -4.24 -5.06 -4.69
CA GLN A 80 -4.29 -5.65 -6.02
C GLN A 80 -2.92 -6.12 -6.50
N THR A 81 -1.88 -5.32 -6.31
CA THR A 81 -0.50 -5.68 -6.66
C THR A 81 0.05 -6.81 -5.80
N GLU A 82 -0.31 -6.89 -4.51
CA GLU A 82 0.05 -8.04 -3.66
C GLU A 82 -0.64 -9.31 -4.14
N THR A 83 -1.93 -9.21 -4.51
CA THR A 83 -2.69 -10.32 -5.07
C THR A 83 -2.08 -10.79 -6.39
N GLY A 84 -1.74 -9.87 -7.29
CA GLY A 84 -1.04 -10.15 -8.54
C GLY A 84 0.30 -10.83 -8.32
N LYS A 85 1.16 -10.28 -7.43
CA LYS A 85 2.47 -10.90 -7.11
C LYS A 85 2.29 -12.32 -6.57
N LYS A 86 1.37 -12.55 -5.63
CA LYS A 86 1.08 -13.89 -5.09
C LYS A 86 0.53 -14.86 -6.15
N MET A 87 -0.25 -14.37 -7.11
CA MET A 87 -0.74 -15.18 -8.22
C MET A 87 0.43 -15.68 -9.08
N PHE A 88 1.34 -14.79 -9.49
CA PHE A 88 2.51 -15.16 -10.29
C PHE A 88 3.47 -16.09 -9.56
N ILE A 89 3.68 -15.91 -8.25
CA ILE A 89 4.48 -16.84 -7.43
C ILE A 89 3.88 -18.26 -7.48
N ARG A 90 2.56 -18.38 -7.28
CA ARG A 90 1.88 -19.69 -7.33
C ARG A 90 1.96 -20.33 -8.72
N LEU A 91 1.82 -19.53 -9.77
CA LEU A 91 1.91 -20.01 -11.15
C LEU A 91 3.33 -20.49 -11.48
N TYR A 92 4.34 -19.72 -11.06
CA TYR A 92 5.76 -20.08 -11.16
C TYR A 92 6.08 -21.42 -10.48
N GLU A 93 5.65 -21.60 -9.23
CA GLU A 93 5.87 -22.84 -8.48
C GLU A 93 5.20 -24.04 -9.16
N LYS A 94 3.96 -23.87 -9.64
CA LYS A 94 3.26 -24.92 -10.39
C LYS A 94 3.98 -25.27 -11.70
N ALA A 95 4.42 -24.27 -12.45
CA ALA A 95 5.14 -24.45 -13.70
C ALA A 95 6.44 -25.26 -13.48
N LYS A 96 7.20 -24.97 -12.42
CA LYS A 96 8.38 -25.76 -12.03
C LYS A 96 8.04 -27.22 -11.71
N VAL A 97 6.93 -27.47 -11.02
CA VAL A 97 6.50 -28.83 -10.66
C VAL A 97 6.15 -29.67 -11.89
N ILE A 98 5.50 -29.07 -12.89
CA ILE A 98 5.06 -29.79 -14.10
C ILE A 98 6.10 -29.77 -15.23
N GLY A 99 7.23 -29.11 -15.04
CA GLY A 99 8.29 -28.99 -16.06
C GLY A 99 7.98 -27.98 -17.18
N ASP A 100 7.02 -27.08 -16.98
CA ASP A 100 6.68 -26.03 -17.95
C ASP A 100 7.68 -24.85 -17.83
N SER A 101 8.79 -24.97 -18.56
CA SER A 101 9.86 -23.97 -18.54
C SER A 101 9.45 -22.63 -19.14
N GLU A 102 8.52 -22.61 -20.11
CA GLU A 102 8.06 -21.37 -20.76
C GLU A 102 7.25 -20.52 -19.77
N THR A 103 6.26 -21.13 -19.11
CA THR A 103 5.46 -20.45 -18.09
C THR A 103 6.31 -20.04 -16.88
N ALA A 104 7.28 -20.88 -16.48
CA ALA A 104 8.17 -20.55 -15.37
C ALA A 104 9.03 -19.31 -15.69
N ASN A 105 9.62 -19.23 -16.90
CA ASN A 105 10.42 -18.09 -17.31
C ASN A 105 9.58 -16.81 -17.40
N PHE A 106 8.40 -16.88 -18.02
CA PHE A 106 7.46 -15.75 -18.09
C PHE A 106 7.09 -15.21 -16.70
N CYS A 107 6.77 -16.10 -15.75
CA CYS A 107 6.44 -15.68 -14.39
C CYS A 107 7.65 -15.06 -13.67
N ALA A 108 8.85 -15.60 -13.89
CA ALA A 108 10.08 -15.06 -13.31
C ALA A 108 10.34 -13.62 -13.79
N GLU A 109 10.23 -13.34 -15.10
CA GLU A 109 10.41 -11.99 -15.65
C GLU A 109 9.46 -10.98 -15.00
N ILE A 110 8.19 -11.35 -14.81
CA ILE A 110 7.20 -10.49 -14.14
C ILE A 110 7.58 -10.26 -12.68
N LEU A 111 7.98 -11.31 -11.96
CA LEU A 111 8.37 -11.20 -10.54
C LEU A 111 9.65 -10.36 -10.36
N GLU A 112 10.57 -10.40 -11.31
CA GLU A 112 11.76 -9.53 -11.34
C GLU A 112 11.39 -8.06 -11.57
N VAL A 113 10.35 -7.76 -12.36
CA VAL A 113 9.81 -6.40 -12.48
C VAL A 113 9.26 -5.91 -11.13
N PHE A 114 8.61 -6.77 -10.33
CA PHE A 114 8.20 -6.40 -8.97
C PHE A 114 9.40 -6.07 -8.07
N GLU A 115 10.47 -6.87 -8.14
CA GLU A 115 11.72 -6.64 -7.38
C GLU A 115 12.40 -5.33 -7.80
N LYS A 116 12.60 -5.13 -9.10
CA LYS A 116 13.25 -3.94 -9.68
C LYS A 116 12.58 -2.63 -9.29
N ASN A 117 11.26 -2.63 -9.14
CA ASN A 117 10.47 -1.44 -8.78
C ASN A 117 10.17 -1.35 -7.27
N GLU A 118 10.75 -2.23 -6.43
CA GLU A 118 10.53 -2.30 -4.97
C GLU A 118 9.05 -2.52 -4.56
N VAL A 119 8.23 -3.00 -5.51
CA VAL A 119 6.81 -3.27 -5.31
C VAL A 119 6.67 -4.59 -4.55
N ASN A 120 5.98 -4.54 -3.42
CA ASN A 120 5.74 -5.72 -2.57
C ASN A 120 7.03 -6.48 -2.18
N GLY A 121 8.14 -5.77 -1.92
CA GLY A 121 9.42 -6.36 -1.49
C GLY A 121 9.37 -7.18 -0.20
N HIS A 122 8.33 -7.02 0.61
CA HIS A 122 8.07 -7.88 1.79
C HIS A 122 7.52 -9.27 1.42
N ILE A 123 7.23 -9.53 0.15
CA ILE A 123 6.80 -10.83 -0.38
C ILE A 123 7.97 -11.39 -1.18
N GLU A 124 8.61 -12.41 -0.62
CA GLU A 124 9.71 -13.15 -1.22
C GLU A 124 9.18 -14.36 -2.01
N TRP A 125 9.97 -14.83 -2.97
CA TRP A 125 9.68 -16.02 -3.78
C TRP A 125 10.97 -16.78 -4.05
N LYS A 126 10.87 -18.10 -4.21
CA LYS A 126 12.04 -18.97 -4.39
C LYS A 126 12.31 -19.16 -5.87
N LYS A 127 13.39 -18.56 -6.35
CA LYS A 127 13.94 -18.81 -7.70
C LYS A 127 14.39 -20.27 -7.83
#